data_AF-A0A933C1A6-F1
#
_entry.id   AF-A0A933C1A6-F1
#
_cell.length_a   1.000
_cell.length_b   1.000
_cell.length_c   1.000
_cell.angle_alpha   90.00
_cell.angle_beta   90.00
_cell.angle_gamma   90.00
#
_symmetry.space_group_name_H-M   'P 1'
#
loop_
_entity.id
_entity.type
_entity.pdbx_description
1 polymer ?
#
loop_
_entity_poly.entity_id
_entity_poly.type
_entity_poly.pdbx_seq_one_letter_code
_entity_poly.pdbx_strand_id
1 'polypeptide(L)'
;MLLQAEARAAGEFVCDRCLDQFRMDVTSRHSIVYIQGAEPPDDLAEFEEVQYLPLDSNMIDLGEDVRQFLILSLPLKMLCREDCAGLCPVCGTNRNKSSCSCAMDEGDPRWAALKRFLEN
;
A
#
# COMPACT_ATOMS: atom_id res chain seq x y z
N MET A 1 23.30 -15.22 5.72
CA MET A 1 22.39 -16.14 5.01
C MET A 1 21.37 -15.32 4.25
N LEU A 2 21.18 -15.54 2.95
CA LEU A 2 20.13 -14.87 2.18
C LEU A 2 18.86 -15.74 2.19
N LEU A 3 17.73 -15.17 2.60
CA LEU A 3 16.42 -15.80 2.50
C LEU A 3 15.60 -15.09 1.44
N GLN A 4 15.05 -15.85 0.49
CA GLN A 4 14.06 -15.37 -0.46
C GLN A 4 12.70 -15.96 -0.11
N ALA A 5 11.70 -15.11 0.06
CA ALA A 5 10.36 -15.52 0.45
C ALA A 5 9.30 -14.91 -0.46
N GLU A 6 8.27 -15.71 -0.76
CA GLU A 6 7.01 -15.24 -1.33
C GLU A 6 5.91 -15.46 -0.28
N ALA A 7 5.28 -14.37 0.15
CA ALA A 7 4.14 -14.38 1.04
C ALA A 7 2.87 -14.04 0.26
N ARG A 8 1.78 -14.76 0.56
CA ARG A 8 0.45 -14.50 0.02
C ARG A 8 -0.53 -14.35 1.18
N ALA A 9 -1.30 -13.27 1.16
CA ALA A 9 -2.33 -13.00 2.15
C ALA A 9 -3.59 -12.49 1.43
N ALA A 10 -4.72 -12.56 2.12
CA ALA A 10 -5.96 -11.92 1.69
C ALA A 10 -6.50 -11.10 2.86
N GLY A 11 -7.00 -9.90 2.57
CA GLY A 11 -7.52 -8.98 3.58
C GLY A 11 -8.84 -8.35 3.16
N GLU A 12 -9.59 -7.87 4.14
CA GLU A 12 -10.74 -6.99 3.93
C GLU A 12 -10.30 -5.53 4.08
N PHE A 13 -10.66 -4.72 3.08
CA PHE A 13 -10.26 -3.33 2.98
C PHE A 13 -11.47 -2.45 2.68
N VAL A 14 -11.29 -1.14 2.81
CA VAL A 14 -12.30 -0.13 2.46
C VAL A 14 -11.81 0.63 1.24
N CYS A 15 -12.68 0.78 0.24
CA CYS A 15 -12.34 1.49 -1.00
C CYS A 15 -12.24 3.00 -0.76
N ASP A 16 -11.11 3.61 -1.10
CA ASP A 16 -10.85 5.04 -0.94
C ASP A 16 -11.79 5.92 -1.78
N ARG A 17 -12.38 5.37 -2.84
CA ARG A 17 -13.27 6.11 -3.74
C ARG A 17 -14.74 6.03 -3.35
N CYS A 18 -15.23 4.83 -3.01
CA CYS A 18 -16.67 4.60 -2.77
C CYS A 18 -17.02 4.16 -1.35
N LEU A 19 -16.01 3.96 -0.49
CA LEU A 19 -16.13 3.51 0.90
C LEU A 19 -16.79 2.14 1.10
N ASP A 20 -17.03 1.38 0.02
CA ASP A 20 -17.48 0.00 0.14
C ASP A 20 -16.33 -0.90 0.62
N GLN A 21 -16.67 -1.89 1.44
CA GLN A 21 -15.75 -2.97 1.80
C GLN A 21 -15.49 -3.88 0.61
N PHE A 22 -14.25 -4.36 0.48
CA PHE A 22 -13.87 -5.32 -0.55
C PHE A 22 -12.72 -6.20 -0.07
N ARG A 23 -12.61 -7.39 -0.67
CA ARG A 23 -11.50 -8.32 -0.41
C ARG A 23 -10.44 -8.16 -1.49
N MET A 24 -9.18 -8.22 -1.10
CA MET A 24 -8.04 -8.19 -2.01
C MET A 24 -6.98 -9.17 -1.56
N ASP A 25 -6.35 -9.81 -2.55
CA ASP A 25 -5.18 -10.65 -2.35
C ASP A 25 -3.91 -9.79 -2.47
N VAL A 26 -2.97 -10.03 -1.57
CA VAL A 26 -1.69 -9.33 -1.47
C VAL A 26 -0.60 -10.36 -1.62
N THR A 27 0.25 -10.17 -2.63
CA THR A 27 1.44 -10.99 -2.84
C THR A 27 2.67 -10.13 -2.66
N SER A 28 3.62 -10.65 -1.90
CA SER A 28 4.77 -9.94 -1.39
C SER A 28 5.99 -10.83 -1.64
N ARG A 29 7.01 -10.32 -2.33
CA ARG A 29 8.24 -11.05 -2.67
C ARG A 29 9.43 -10.24 -2.19
N HIS A 30 10.18 -10.81 -1.24
CA HIS A 30 11.25 -10.07 -0.58
C HIS A 30 12.44 -10.96 -0.32
N SER A 31 13.59 -10.32 -0.17
CA SER A 31 14.84 -10.96 0.18
C SER A 31 15.37 -10.28 1.45
N ILE A 32 15.71 -11.08 2.46
CA ILE A 32 16.34 -10.60 3.69
C ILE A 32 17.69 -11.31 3.86
N VAL A 33 18.69 -10.57 4.31
CA VAL A 33 19.95 -11.14 4.77
C VAL A 33 19.91 -11.27 6.29
N TYR A 34 20.05 -12.50 6.78
CA TYR A 34 20.24 -12.77 8.21
C TYR A 34 21.72 -13.00 8.51
N ILE A 35 22.24 -12.33 9.53
CA ILE A 35 23.62 -12.49 10.01
C ILE A 35 23.59 -12.93 11.47
N GLN A 36 24.35 -13.98 11.81
CA GLN A 36 24.56 -14.35 13.20
C GLN A 36 25.64 -13.45 13.81
N GLY A 37 25.33 -12.80 14.93
CA GLY A 37 26.27 -11.90 15.59
C GLY A 37 25.58 -10.80 16.36
N ALA A 38 26.39 -9.94 16.98
CA ALA A 38 25.89 -8.72 17.58
C ALA A 38 25.54 -7.71 16.49
N GLU A 39 24.38 -7.08 16.64
CA GLU A 39 24.02 -5.90 15.86
C GLU A 39 25.02 -4.77 16.18
N PRO A 40 25.64 -4.15 15.16
CA PRO A 40 26.51 -3.00 15.37
C PRO A 40 25.68 -1.81 15.87
N PRO A 41 26.29 -0.86 16.59
CA PRO A 41 25.66 0.44 16.88
C PRO A 41 25.13 1.10 15.60
N ASP A 42 23.99 1.81 15.68
CA ASP A 42 23.31 2.42 14.52
C ASP A 42 24.23 3.32 13.68
N ASP A 43 25.18 4.03 14.30
CA ASP A 43 26.14 4.90 13.62
C ASP A 43 27.24 4.14 12.84
N LEU A 44 27.30 2.82 13.01
CA LEU A 44 28.25 1.90 12.40
C LEU A 44 27.56 0.81 11.56
N ALA A 45 26.23 0.83 11.44
CA ALA A 45 25.49 -0.11 10.61
C ALA A 45 25.74 0.19 9.12
N GLU A 46 26.39 -0.74 8.41
CA GLU A 46 26.71 -0.59 6.98
C GLU A 46 25.53 -0.92 6.06
N PHE A 47 24.50 -1.61 6.56
CA PHE A 47 23.36 -2.10 5.78
C PHE A 47 22.05 -1.98 6.55
N GLU A 48 21.07 -1.26 5.98
CA GLU A 48 19.72 -1.11 6.56
C GLU A 48 18.84 -2.37 6.39
N GLU A 49 19.21 -3.28 5.47
CA GLU A 49 18.39 -4.45 5.10
C GLU A 49 18.99 -5.78 5.63
N VAL A 50 19.53 -5.74 6.85
CA VAL A 50 20.12 -6.91 7.52
C VAL A 50 19.45 -7.15 8.86
N GLN A 51 19.03 -8.38 9.09
CA GLN A 51 18.52 -8.83 10.39
C GLN A 51 19.61 -9.60 11.14
N TYR A 52 19.90 -9.17 12.38
CA TYR A 52 20.88 -9.84 13.23
C TYR A 52 20.21 -10.90 14.10
N LEU A 53 20.79 -12.10 14.10
CA LEU A 53 20.35 -13.22 14.92
C LEU A 53 21.37 -13.46 16.04
N PRO A 54 20.91 -13.80 17.26
CA PRO A 54 21.79 -14.28 18.31
C PRO A 54 22.67 -15.45 17.84
N LEU A 55 23.91 -15.52 18.35
CA LEU A 55 24.89 -16.55 17.94
C LEU A 55 24.41 -17.98 18.22
N ASP A 56 23.57 -18.17 19.23
CA ASP A 56 22.99 -19.44 19.64
C ASP A 56 21.62 -19.72 19.01
N SER A 57 21.15 -18.84 18.12
CA SER A 57 19.87 -19.02 17.44
C SER A 57 19.90 -20.17 16.44
N ASN A 58 18.91 -21.06 16.55
CA ASN A 58 18.63 -22.17 15.64
C ASN A 58 17.29 -22.04 14.91
N MET A 59 16.57 -20.93 15.11
CA MET A 59 15.25 -20.67 14.56
C MET A 59 15.13 -19.20 14.16
N ILE A 60 14.44 -18.93 13.06
CA ILE A 60 14.13 -17.58 12.61
C ILE A 60 12.62 -17.41 12.67
N ASP A 61 12.17 -16.41 13.43
CA ASP A 61 10.76 -16.01 13.42
C ASP A 61 10.52 -15.06 12.24
N LEU A 62 9.95 -15.60 11.17
CA LEU A 62 9.63 -14.84 9.96
C LEU A 62 8.33 -14.03 10.09
N GLY A 63 7.57 -14.19 11.19
CA GLY A 63 6.24 -13.61 11.32
C GLY A 63 6.23 -12.10 11.18
N GLU A 64 7.18 -11.43 11.86
CA GLU A 64 7.28 -9.96 11.82
C GLU A 64 7.77 -9.46 10.46
N ASP A 65 8.82 -10.07 9.91
CA ASP A 65 9.36 -9.72 8.59
C ASP A 65 8.31 -9.86 7.49
N VAL A 66 7.62 -11.00 7.45
CA VAL A 66 6.55 -11.27 6.48
C VAL A 66 5.40 -10.27 6.65
N ARG A 67 5.01 -9.94 7.89
CA ARG A 67 3.96 -8.97 8.17
C ARG A 67 4.34 -7.58 7.66
N GLN A 68 5.56 -7.11 7.95
CA GLN A 68 6.05 -5.80 7.50
C GLN A 68 6.05 -5.70 5.97
N PHE A 69 6.58 -6.72 5.29
CA PHE A 69 6.62 -6.75 3.85
C PHE A 69 5.26 -6.83 3.17
N LEU A 70 4.32 -7.59 3.75
CA LEU A 70 2.94 -7.60 3.27
C LEU A 70 2.30 -6.22 3.36
N ILE A 71 2.53 -5.49 4.47
CA ILE A 71 2.05 -4.12 4.65
C ILE A 71 2.67 -3.17 3.61
N LEU A 72 3.99 -3.28 3.38
CA LEU A 72 4.71 -2.48 2.39
C LEU A 72 4.29 -2.79 0.95
N SER A 73 3.75 -3.99 0.70
CA SER A 73 3.25 -4.40 -0.62
C SER A 73 1.83 -3.89 -0.91
N LEU A 74 1.17 -3.26 0.06
CA LEU A 74 -0.16 -2.70 -0.14
C LEU A 74 -0.12 -1.49 -1.08
N PRO A 75 -1.13 -1.31 -1.95
CA PRO A 75 -1.19 -0.14 -2.82
C PRO A 75 -1.45 1.12 -2.00
N LEU A 76 -0.88 2.26 -2.45
CA LEU A 76 -1.13 3.58 -1.85
C LEU A 76 -2.61 4.00 -1.95
N LYS A 77 -3.34 3.48 -2.94
CA LYS A 77 -4.80 3.64 -3.05
C LYS A 77 -5.50 2.29 -3.07
N MET A 78 -6.39 2.11 -2.11
CA MET A 78 -7.23 0.93 -1.97
C MET A 78 -8.48 1.12 -2.81
N LEU A 79 -8.57 0.43 -3.95
CA LEU A 79 -9.74 0.49 -4.83
C LEU A 79 -10.40 -0.89 -4.89
N CYS A 80 -11.73 -0.94 -4.71
CA CYS A 80 -12.49 -2.18 -4.85
C CYS A 80 -12.47 -2.78 -6.28
N ARG A 81 -12.09 -1.95 -7.25
CA ARG A 81 -11.78 -2.28 -8.64
C ARG A 81 -11.14 -1.07 -9.33
N GLU A 82 -10.41 -1.29 -10.42
CA GLU A 82 -9.65 -0.25 -11.13
C GLU A 82 -10.53 0.93 -11.60
N ASP A 83 -11.74 0.64 -12.07
CA ASP A 83 -12.67 1.61 -12.65
C ASP A 83 -13.72 2.16 -11.66
N CYS A 84 -13.49 2.02 -10.35
CA CYS A 84 -14.43 2.48 -9.32
C CYS A 84 -14.79 3.97 -9.52
N ALA A 85 -16.08 4.25 -9.76
CA ALA A 85 -16.60 5.59 -10.04
C ALA A 85 -16.65 6.50 -8.80
N GLY A 86 -16.51 5.91 -7.61
CA GLY A 86 -16.48 6.60 -6.33
C GLY A 86 -17.79 7.23 -5.90
N LEU A 87 -17.71 8.10 -4.90
CA LEU A 87 -18.83 8.93 -4.47
C LEU A 87 -18.99 10.16 -5.36
N CYS A 88 -20.22 10.65 -5.49
CA CYS A 88 -20.47 11.97 -6.05
C CYS A 88 -19.87 13.04 -5.11
N PRO A 89 -19.02 13.95 -5.61
CA PRO A 89 -18.41 14.99 -4.76
C PRO A 89 -19.41 16.02 -4.23
N VAL A 90 -20.62 16.08 -4.80
CA VAL A 90 -21.67 17.03 -4.43
C VAL A 90 -22.64 16.42 -3.41
N CYS A 91 -23.16 15.21 -3.67
CA CYS A 91 -24.20 14.60 -2.83
C CYS A 91 -23.76 13.35 -2.05
N GLY A 92 -22.55 12.84 -2.27
CA GLY A 92 -22.05 11.63 -1.59
C GLY A 92 -22.65 10.31 -2.07
N THR A 93 -23.54 10.30 -3.07
CA THR A 93 -24.09 9.05 -3.62
C THR A 93 -22.99 8.20 -4.25
N ASN A 94 -22.98 6.90 -3.96
CA ASN A 94 -22.07 5.95 -4.57
C ASN A 94 -22.44 5.71 -6.05
N ARG A 95 -21.61 6.24 -6.95
CA ARG A 95 -21.84 6.24 -8.40
C ARG A 95 -21.72 4.86 -9.04
N ASN A 96 -21.24 3.87 -8.28
CA ASN A 96 -21.22 2.47 -8.71
C ASN A 96 -22.58 1.78 -8.56
N LYS A 97 -23.47 2.32 -7.71
CA LYS A 97 -24.77 1.73 -7.37
C LYS A 97 -25.93 2.50 -8.00
N SER A 98 -25.82 3.82 -8.10
CA SER A 98 -26.84 4.67 -8.72
C SER A 98 -26.22 5.93 -9.33
N SER A 99 -26.94 6.55 -10.27
CA SER A 99 -26.58 7.85 -10.81
C SER A 99 -27.19 8.99 -10.00
N CYS A 100 -26.61 10.19 -10.13
CA CYS A 100 -27.14 11.44 -9.61
C CYS A 100 -27.15 12.51 -10.70
N SER A 101 -28.00 13.52 -10.58
CA SER A 101 -28.09 14.65 -11.51
C SER A 101 -27.34 15.90 -11.03
N CYS A 102 -26.40 15.77 -10.10
CA CYS A 102 -25.61 16.89 -9.62
C CYS A 102 -24.81 17.50 -10.77
N ALA A 103 -24.87 18.83 -10.92
CA ALA A 103 -23.97 19.54 -11.82
C ALA A 103 -22.53 19.39 -11.28
N MET A 104 -21.62 18.96 -12.15
CA MET A 104 -20.19 19.04 -11.85
C MET A 104 -19.79 20.51 -12.03
N ASP A 105 -19.26 21.10 -10.97
CA ASP A 105 -18.72 22.46 -11.02
C ASP A 105 -17.59 22.52 -12.07
N GLU A 106 -17.46 23.64 -12.80
CA GLU A 106 -16.50 23.80 -13.91
C GLU A 106 -15.03 23.88 -13.45
N GLY A 107 -14.77 23.46 -12.22
CA GLY A 107 -13.52 23.62 -11.49
C GLY A 107 -13.44 24.97 -10.80
N ASP A 108 -12.64 25.03 -9.75
CA ASP A 108 -12.44 26.26 -8.98
C ASP A 108 -11.84 27.37 -9.86
N PRO A 109 -12.44 28.58 -9.90
CA PRO A 109 -11.98 29.66 -10.77
C PRO A 109 -10.53 30.09 -10.49
N ARG A 110 -9.99 29.85 -9.28
CA ARG A 110 -8.58 30.12 -8.95
C ARG A 110 -7.61 29.27 -9.77
N TRP A 111 -8.07 28.13 -10.28
CA TRP A 111 -7.29 27.18 -11.07
C TRP A 111 -7.49 27.40 -12.57
N ALA A 112 -8.29 28.39 -13.00
CA ALA A 112 -8.58 28.64 -14.41
C ALA A 112 -7.30 28.85 -15.24
N ALA A 113 -6.28 29.51 -14.67
CA ALA A 113 -4.99 29.73 -15.34
C ALA A 113 -4.20 28.44 -15.63
N LEU A 114 -4.51 27.33 -14.94
CA LEU A 114 -3.86 26.02 -15.16
C LEU A 114 -4.51 25.22 -16.29
N LYS A 115 -5.75 25.55 -16.68
CA LYS A 115 -6.46 24.86 -17.79
C LYS A 115 -5.66 24.90 -19.10
N ARG A 116 -4.89 25.96 -19.34
CA ARG A 116 -3.99 26.12 -20.50
C ARG A 116 -2.92 25.03 -20.67
N PHE A 117 -2.68 24.21 -19.64
CA PHE A 117 -1.66 23.16 -19.67
C PHE A 117 -2.23 21.74 -19.85
N LEU A 118 -3.55 21.57 -19.93
CA LEU A 118 -4.21 20.26 -20.07
C LEU A 118 -4.49 19.86 -21.53
N GLU A 119 -4.11 20.69 -22.51
CA GLU A 119 -4.42 20.51 -23.94
C GLU A 119 -3.30 19.86 -24.78
N ASN A 120 -2.34 19.15 -24.16
CA ASN A 120 -1.28 18.40 -24.87
C ASN A 120 -1.35 16.90 -24.58
#